data_AF-A0A0V1AL91-F1
#
_entry.id   AF-A0A0V1AL91-F1
#
_cell.length_a   1.000
_cell.length_b   1.000
_cell.length_c   1.000
_cell.angle_alpha   90.00
_cell.angle_beta   90.00
_cell.angle_gamma   90.00
#
_symmetry.space_group_name_H-M   'P 1'
#
loop_
_entity.id
_entity.type
_entity.pdbx_description
1 polymer ?
#
loop_
_entity_poly.entity_id
_entity_poly.type
_entity_poly.pdbx_seq_one_letter_code
_entity_poly.pdbx_strand_id
1 'polypeptide(L)'
;MYNFVQRRAAQVRWLKIAMENMEAALDGSAETRQICFAKLMDTWSRYEEIITKLLDNSMDQKAIDVYTEERETVCADMTEFKVKVENMERELVVREGKTTESKPIPQTGSSNVRLPKMEIKKFN
;
A
#
# COMPACT_ATOMS: atom_id res chain seq x y z
N MET A 1 14.73 -28.93 -8.63
CA MET A 1 13.63 -28.39 -9.47
C MET A 1 12.23 -28.64 -8.87
N TYR A 2 11.85 -29.87 -8.49
CA TYR A 2 10.50 -30.20 -7.97
C TYR A 2 10.02 -29.32 -6.78
N ASN A 3 10.91 -29.01 -5.84
CA ASN A 3 10.59 -28.14 -4.70
C ASN A 3 10.16 -26.71 -5.13
N PHE A 4 10.80 -26.15 -6.16
CA PHE A 4 10.47 -24.81 -6.66
C PHE A 4 9.13 -24.79 -7.39
N VAL A 5 8.78 -25.84 -8.14
CA VAL A 5 7.50 -25.92 -8.85
C VAL A 5 6.31 -25.90 -7.88
N GLN A 6 6.41 -26.65 -6.78
CA GLN A 6 5.38 -26.63 -5.73
C GLN A 6 5.33 -25.29 -5.00
N ARG A 7 6.50 -24.71 -4.67
CA ARG A 7 6.59 -23.40 -4.02
C ARG A 7 6.01 -22.29 -4.91
N ARG A 8 6.30 -22.28 -6.21
CA ARG A 8 5.71 -21.36 -7.19
C ARG A 8 4.18 -21.43 -7.15
N ALA A 9 3.62 -22.64 -7.26
CA ALA A 9 2.16 -22.81 -7.24
C ALA A 9 1.54 -22.32 -5.92
N ALA A 10 2.22 -22.48 -4.79
CA ALA A 10 1.79 -21.92 -3.51
C ALA A 10 1.88 -20.38 -3.51
N GLN A 11 2.97 -19.80 -4.03
CA GLN A 11 3.13 -18.34 -4.12
C GLN A 11 2.06 -17.69 -5.01
N VAL A 12 1.71 -18.28 -6.16
CA VAL A 12 0.64 -17.75 -7.02
C VAL A 12 -0.69 -17.69 -6.26
N ARG A 13 -1.02 -18.74 -5.49
CA ARG A 13 -2.23 -18.74 -4.65
C ARG A 13 -2.16 -17.70 -3.54
N TRP A 14 -1.02 -17.57 -2.88
CA TRP A 14 -0.84 -16.56 -1.83
C TRP A 14 -0.88 -15.14 -2.37
N LEU A 15 -0.35 -14.91 -3.57
CA LEU A 15 -0.40 -13.61 -4.24
C LEU A 15 -1.84 -13.21 -4.51
N LYS A 16 -2.65 -14.13 -5.05
CA LYS A 16 -4.08 -13.90 -5.26
C LYS A 16 -4.79 -13.53 -3.95
N ILE A 17 -4.56 -14.28 -2.87
CA ILE A 17 -5.12 -13.97 -1.55
C ILE A 17 -4.62 -12.61 -1.03
N ALA A 18 -3.36 -12.27 -1.27
CA ALA A 18 -2.80 -10.99 -0.86
C ALA A 18 -3.43 -9.82 -1.63
N MET A 19 -3.73 -9.99 -2.92
CA MET A 19 -4.47 -9.00 -3.72
C MET A 19 -5.91 -8.84 -3.21
N GLU A 20 -6.62 -9.94 -2.94
CA GLU A 20 -7.98 -9.93 -2.35
C GLU A 20 -7.98 -9.23 -0.98
N ASN A 21 -7.00 -9.52 -0.12
CA ASN A 21 -6.85 -8.86 1.18
C ASN A 21 -6.52 -7.36 1.04
N MET A 22 -5.71 -6.99 0.04
CA MET A 22 -5.40 -5.60 -0.22
C MET A 22 -6.63 -4.86 -0.76
N GLU A 23 -7.44 -5.51 -1.59
CA GLU A 23 -8.72 -4.98 -2.07
C GLU A 23 -9.71 -4.77 -0.92
N ALA A 24 -9.86 -5.74 -0.02
CA ALA A 24 -10.67 -5.57 1.19
C ALA A 24 -10.13 -4.48 2.12
N ALA A 25 -8.81 -4.28 2.15
CA ALA A 25 -8.19 -3.22 2.94
C ALA A 25 -8.42 -1.82 2.37
N LEU A 26 -8.83 -1.69 1.10
CA LEU A 26 -9.04 -0.39 0.46
C LEU A 26 -10.05 0.50 1.20
N ASP A 27 -11.10 -0.12 1.76
CA ASP A 27 -12.12 0.56 2.58
C ASP A 27 -11.69 0.73 4.05
N GLY A 28 -10.51 0.22 4.42
CA GLY A 28 -9.95 0.25 5.76
C GLY A 28 -9.16 1.52 6.08
N SER A 29 -8.50 1.53 7.25
CA SER A 29 -7.61 2.62 7.64
C SER A 29 -6.33 2.65 6.79
N ALA A 30 -5.64 3.79 6.78
CA ALA A 30 -4.34 3.93 6.13
C ALA A 30 -3.32 2.89 6.63
N GLU A 31 -3.33 2.60 7.93
CA GLU A 31 -2.47 1.57 8.54
C GLU A 31 -2.78 0.18 7.98
N THR A 32 -4.07 -0.21 7.91
CA THR A 32 -4.48 -1.51 7.34
C THR A 32 -4.06 -1.64 5.89
N ARG A 33 -4.23 -0.58 5.08
CA ARG A 33 -3.80 -0.55 3.67
C ARG A 33 -2.29 -0.71 3.55
N GLN A 34 -1.51 0.01 4.35
CA GLN A 34 -0.05 -0.10 4.35
C GLN A 34 0.43 -1.52 4.74
N ILE A 35 -0.18 -2.13 5.76
CA ILE A 35 0.15 -3.50 6.19
C ILE A 35 -0.17 -4.51 5.08
N CYS A 36 -1.36 -4.42 4.47
CA CYS A 36 -1.75 -5.31 3.38
C CYS A 36 -0.86 -5.13 2.14
N PHE A 37 -0.52 -3.88 1.79
CA PHE A 37 0.37 -3.59 0.69
C PHE A 37 1.77 -4.17 0.91
N ALA A 38 2.33 -4.03 2.11
CA ALA A 38 3.63 -4.61 2.46
C ALA A 38 3.64 -6.14 2.32
N LYS A 39 2.58 -6.82 2.79
CA LYS A 39 2.43 -8.28 2.64
C LYS A 39 2.29 -8.70 1.17
N LEU A 40 1.54 -7.94 0.38
CA LEU A 40 1.40 -8.16 -1.05
C LEU A 40 2.76 -8.05 -1.75
N MET A 41 3.54 -7.00 -1.46
CA MET A 41 4.86 -6.80 -2.03
C MET A 41 5.89 -7.87 -1.61
N ASP A 42 5.87 -8.32 -0.36
CA ASP A 42 6.71 -9.44 0.11
C ASP A 42 6.36 -10.75 -0.62
N THR A 43 5.06 -11.04 -0.78
CA THR A 43 4.59 -12.23 -1.50
C THR A 43 4.98 -12.19 -2.98
N TRP A 44 4.81 -11.03 -3.62
CA TRP A 44 5.25 -10.76 -4.98
C TRP A 44 6.75 -11.01 -5.16
N SER A 45 7.58 -10.46 -4.27
CA SER A 45 9.03 -10.61 -4.35
C SER A 45 9.47 -12.07 -4.25
N ARG A 46 8.79 -12.87 -3.42
CA ARG A 46 9.08 -14.32 -3.27
C ARG A 46 8.66 -15.11 -4.50
N TYR A 47 7.55 -14.72 -5.13
CA TYR A 47 7.13 -15.29 -6.41
C TYR A 47 8.18 -15.04 -7.49
N GLU A 48 8.59 -13.77 -7.69
CA GLU A 48 9.60 -13.39 -8.69
C GLU A 48 10.91 -14.16 -8.48
N GLU A 49 11.38 -14.28 -7.24
CA GLU A 49 12.61 -15.06 -6.95
C GLU A 49 12.48 -16.53 -7.39
N ILE A 50 11.32 -17.16 -7.13
CA ILE A 50 11.09 -18.56 -7.45
C ILE A 50 10.95 -18.77 -8.96
N ILE A 51 10.18 -17.91 -9.65
CA ILE A 51 9.94 -18.06 -11.08
C ILE A 51 11.21 -17.79 -11.89
N THR A 52 12.02 -16.79 -11.51
CA THR A 52 13.34 -16.54 -12.11
C THR A 52 14.25 -17.74 -11.93
N LYS A 53 14.34 -18.32 -10.71
CA LYS A 53 15.12 -19.54 -10.48
C LYS A 53 14.61 -20.72 -11.32
N LEU A 54 13.31 -20.85 -11.53
CA LEU A 54 12.77 -21.91 -12.38
C LEU A 54 13.16 -21.71 -13.85
N LEU A 55 13.09 -20.48 -14.35
CA LEU A 55 13.50 -20.13 -15.71
C LEU A 55 15.00 -20.36 -15.92
N ASP A 56 15.85 -19.88 -15.02
CA ASP A 56 17.31 -19.98 -15.12
C ASP A 56 17.81 -21.44 -15.11
N ASN A 57 17.11 -22.33 -14.40
CA ASN A 57 17.49 -23.73 -14.26
C ASN A 57 16.74 -24.66 -15.23
N SER A 58 15.80 -24.16 -16.02
CA SER A 58 15.05 -24.98 -16.96
C SER A 58 15.83 -25.18 -18.26
N MET A 59 15.91 -26.43 -18.70
CA MET A 59 16.41 -26.79 -20.04
C MET A 59 15.29 -27.27 -20.96
N ASP A 60 14.09 -27.50 -20.41
CA ASP A 60 12.92 -27.92 -21.17
C ASP A 60 12.19 -26.70 -21.71
N GLN A 61 12.16 -26.55 -23.04
CA GLN A 61 11.56 -25.40 -23.71
C GLN A 61 10.09 -25.23 -23.34
N LYS A 62 9.34 -26.33 -23.26
CA LYS A 62 7.92 -26.29 -22.89
C LYS A 62 7.71 -25.74 -21.48
N ALA A 63 8.54 -26.14 -20.52
CA ALA A 63 8.51 -25.58 -19.17
C ALA A 63 8.89 -24.10 -19.14
N ILE A 64 9.89 -23.69 -19.94
CA ILE A 64 10.28 -22.27 -20.08
C ILE A 64 9.10 -21.45 -20.59
N ASP A 65 8.42 -21.90 -21.64
CA ASP A 65 7.28 -21.20 -22.24
C ASP A 65 6.17 -21.02 -21.19
N VAL A 66 5.83 -22.10 -20.46
CA VAL A 66 4.81 -22.07 -19.40
C VAL A 66 5.18 -21.09 -18.28
N TYR A 67 6.42 -21.11 -17.80
CA TYR A 67 6.84 -20.21 -16.72
C TYR A 67 6.92 -18.75 -17.18
N THR A 68 7.26 -18.51 -18.45
CA THR A 68 7.30 -17.17 -19.02
C THR A 68 5.90 -16.59 -19.13
N GLU A 69 4.96 -17.35 -19.71
CA GLU A 69 3.56 -16.93 -19.84
C GLU A 69 2.90 -16.66 -18.48
N GLU A 70 3.13 -17.55 -17.50
CA GLU A 70 2.63 -17.36 -16.13
C GLU A 70 3.20 -16.07 -15.53
N ARG A 71 4.52 -15.84 -15.67
CA ARG A 71 5.18 -14.64 -15.14
C ARG A 71 4.63 -13.37 -15.78
N GLU A 72 4.42 -13.36 -17.09
CA GLU A 72 3.88 -12.22 -17.81
C GLU A 72 2.46 -11.89 -17.34
N THR A 73 1.61 -12.91 -17.21
CA THR A 73 0.24 -12.77 -16.72
C THR A 73 0.23 -12.22 -15.30
N VAL A 74 1.01 -12.82 -14.41
CA VAL A 74 1.09 -12.44 -12.99
C VAL A 74 1.70 -11.03 -12.82
N CYS A 75 2.67 -10.64 -13.67
CA CYS A 75 3.21 -9.27 -13.73
C CYS A 75 2.17 -8.24 -14.18
N ALA A 76 1.36 -8.57 -15.19
CA ALA A 76 0.31 -7.69 -15.69
C ALA A 76 -0.74 -7.42 -14.60
N ASP A 77 -1.26 -8.49 -13.98
CA ASP A 77 -2.23 -8.42 -12.89
C ASP A 77 -1.71 -7.57 -11.73
N MET A 78 -0.46 -7.79 -11.30
CA MET A 78 0.17 -7.04 -10.22
C MET A 78 0.35 -5.56 -10.56
N THR A 79 0.72 -5.25 -11.81
CA THR A 79 0.92 -3.87 -12.26
C THR A 79 -0.39 -3.11 -12.31
N GLU A 80 -1.44 -3.71 -12.89
CA GLU A 80 -2.78 -3.14 -12.90
C GLU A 80 -3.29 -2.88 -11.48
N PHE A 81 -3.14 -3.87 -10.60
CA PHE A 81 -3.57 -3.76 -9.23
C PHE A 81 -2.82 -2.66 -8.46
N LYS A 82 -1.50 -2.55 -8.66
CA LYS A 82 -0.70 -1.49 -8.05
C LYS A 82 -1.16 -0.10 -8.50
N VAL A 83 -1.44 0.08 -9.80
CA VAL A 83 -1.98 1.35 -10.32
C VAL A 83 -3.33 1.70 -9.67
N LYS A 84 -4.21 0.70 -9.51
CA LYS A 84 -5.50 0.87 -8.81
C LYS A 84 -5.30 1.35 -7.37
N VAL A 85 -4.42 0.70 -6.60
CA VAL A 85 -4.09 1.09 -5.22
C VAL A 85 -3.54 2.53 -5.17
N GLU A 86 -2.57 2.86 -6.02
CA GLU A 86 -1.95 4.19 -6.05
C GLU A 86 -2.94 5.29 -6.43
N ASN A 87 -3.83 5.04 -7.40
CA ASN A 87 -4.88 5.98 -7.76
C ASN A 87 -5.83 6.24 -6.60
N MET A 88 -6.23 5.19 -5.89
CA MET A 88 -7.13 5.35 -4.77
C MET A 88 -6.48 6.09 -3.59
N GLU A 89 -5.22 5.81 -3.27
CA GLU A 89 -4.49 6.58 -2.25
C GLU A 89 -4.40 8.07 -2.63
N ARG A 90 -4.14 8.39 -3.90
CA ARG A 90 -4.17 9.78 -4.39
C ARG A 90 -5.54 10.43 -4.19
N GLU A 91 -6.62 9.73 -4.50
CA GLU A 91 -7.98 10.24 -4.29
C GLU A 91 -8.31 10.48 -2.81
N LEU A 92 -7.87 9.57 -1.92
CA LEU A 92 -8.06 9.72 -0.47
C LEU A 92 -7.31 10.94 0.06
N VAL A 93 -6.06 11.15 -0.34
CA VAL A 93 -5.29 12.34 0.03
C VAL A 93 -5.98 13.63 -0.43
N VAL A 94 -6.53 13.65 -1.65
CA VAL A 94 -7.29 14.81 -2.15
C VAL A 94 -8.57 15.05 -1.33
N ARG A 95 -9.27 13.99 -0.94
CA ARG A 95 -10.48 14.10 -0.09
C ARG A 95 -10.14 14.62 1.30
N GLU A 96 -9.08 14.13 1.92
CA GLU A 96 -8.61 14.55 3.25
C GLU A 96 -8.12 16.01 3.27
N GLY A 97 -7.45 16.45 2.19
CA GLY A 97 -7.08 17.86 2.03
C GLY A 97 -8.30 18.80 2.01
N LYS A 98 -9.38 18.38 1.33
CA LYS A 98 -10.63 19.16 1.23
C LYS A 98 -11.46 19.16 2.52
N THR A 99 -11.45 18.09 3.31
CA THR A 99 -12.12 18.05 4.63
C THR A 99 -11.41 18.91 5.67
N THR A 100 -10.11 19.20 5.49
CA THR A 100 -9.37 20.09 6.40
C THR A 100 -9.64 21.57 6.13
N GLU A 101 -9.94 21.96 4.88
CA GLU A 101 -10.33 23.33 4.51
C GLU A 101 -11.77 23.71 4.93
N SER A 102 -12.59 22.75 5.37
CA SER A 102 -14.04 22.96 5.58
C SER A 102 -14.50 22.97 7.04
N LYS A 103 -13.58 22.97 8.02
CA LYS A 103 -13.96 23.36 9.39
C LYS A 103 -13.89 24.88 9.51
N PRO A 104 -15.02 25.62 9.47
CA PRO A 104 -15.01 26.96 10.00
C PRO A 104 -14.60 26.84 11.47
N ILE A 105 -13.49 27.49 11.81
CA ILE A 105 -13.11 27.75 13.19
C ILE A 105 -14.37 28.32 13.85
N PRO A 106 -14.95 27.71 14.89
CA PRO A 106 -15.94 28.40 15.69
C PRO A 106 -15.24 29.65 16.19
N GLN A 107 -15.66 30.84 15.74
CA GLN A 107 -15.21 32.10 16.31
C GLN A 107 -15.57 32.04 17.79
N THR A 108 -14.61 31.63 18.62
CA THR A 108 -14.68 31.75 20.05
C THR A 108 -14.83 33.23 20.29
N GLY A 109 -16.03 33.63 20.74
CA GLY A 109 -16.36 35.02 21.01
C GLY A 109 -15.23 35.67 21.79
N SER A 110 -14.80 36.84 21.32
CA SER A 110 -13.83 37.70 21.99
C SER A 110 -14.08 37.72 23.48
N SER A 111 -13.26 36.99 24.24
CA SER A 111 -13.35 36.94 25.69
C SER A 111 -12.91 38.29 26.23
N ASN A 112 -13.85 39.08 26.74
CA ASN A 112 -13.62 40.38 27.38
C ASN A 112 -12.92 40.24 28.76
N VAL A 113 -11.90 39.38 28.87
CA VAL A 113 -11.10 39.24 30.09
C VAL A 113 -10.11 40.40 30.11
N ARG A 114 -10.51 41.46 30.81
CA ARG A 114 -9.68 42.62 31.11
C ARG A 114 -8.55 42.17 32.05
N LEU A 115 -7.36 41.91 31.50
CA LEU A 115 -6.19 41.60 32.31
C LEU A 115 -5.82 42.82 33.19
N PRO A 116 -5.51 42.63 34.49
CA PRO A 116 -5.03 43.73 35.33
C PRO A 116 -3.68 44.25 34.79
N LYS A 117 -3.55 45.57 34.66
CA LYS A 117 -2.26 46.20 34.30
C LYS A 117 -1.25 45.97 35.42
N MET A 118 -0.16 45.30 35.10
CA MET A 118 0.97 45.08 36.01
C MET A 118 1.91 46.29 35.93
N GLU A 119 1.97 47.10 36.98
CA GLU A 119 2.93 48.21 37.09
C GLU A 119 4.26 47.70 37.62
N ILE A 120 5.31 47.77 36.80
CA ILE A 120 6.66 47.38 37.19
C ILE A 120 7.32 48.59 37.86
N LYS A 121 7.43 48.56 39.19
CA LYS A 121 8.28 49.50 39.94
C LYS A 121 9.74 49.16 39.72
N LYS A 122 10.49 50.10 39.15
CA LYS A 122 11.96 50.06 39.14
C LYS A 122 12.47 50.50 40.52
N PHE A 123 13.28 49.66 41.15
CA PHE A 123 14.06 50.04 42.32
C PHE A 123 15.38 50.65 41.84
N ASN A 124 15.75 51.81 42.42
CA ASN A 124 17.03 52.49 42.21
C ASN A 124 18.12 51.84 43.05
#